data_AF-A0A7J8Y3C8-F1
#
_entry.id   AF-A0A7J8Y3C8-F1
#
_cell.length_a   1.000
_cell.length_b   1.000
_cell.length_c   1.000
_cell.angle_alpha   90.00
_cell.angle_beta   90.00
_cell.angle_gamma   90.00
#
_symmetry.space_group_name_H-M   'P 1'
#
loop_
_entity.id
_entity.type
_entity.pdbx_description
1 polymer ?
#
loop_
_entity_poly.entity_id
_entity_poly.type
_entity_poly.pdbx_seq_one_letter_code
_entity_poly.pdbx_strand_id
1 'polypeptide(L)'
;MEKSKSLHIVMFPWLAMGHFIPFFRLSKLLALKGHKISFISTPRNLSKLPKIPPNLSSQITLISFSLPTVPNLPSLAESSMDITHNQQQPLKHALDLLQPQLASFLQSSKPDWIIYDYASHWLPSVAAQLGISRAFFAVFTAACLSFMGSPSTLIGGGDDGDNARSTAEDFTKIPNWVPFESNLAYRLHEITKYIERTDEDNFGPPDTVRFGVTIQQSDVVIVRSSTEFEPDWFNLLGELYEKPVIPVGFLPPILEESDEIQDDEKWVAVKTWLNKQRVNSVVYVAMGTEVHLSKEELSELAIGLEKSGLPFIWVLKNSPGTGESELEMLPNGFKERVKGRGFLYLGWAPQVKILSQESIGGFLTHCGWNSVIEALGLGRVLIMLPMLNDQGLNARLLNEKKVGLEIPRNELDGWFTSEAVAESVRLAVVEESGKVLRETAKAMEGYFGDFGKNDGYVDKFVSQLVDYRK
;
A
#
# COMPACT_ATOMS: atom_id res chain seq x y z
N MET A 1 32.06 5.10 21.58
CA MET A 1 31.00 5.12 20.54
C MET A 1 31.29 6.31 19.66
N GLU A 2 31.79 6.10 18.44
CA GLU A 2 31.84 7.17 17.44
C GLU A 2 30.41 7.70 17.27
N LYS A 3 30.25 9.03 17.31
CA LYS A 3 28.97 9.65 16.97
C LYS A 3 28.66 9.25 15.53
N SER A 4 27.65 8.39 15.34
CA SER A 4 27.06 8.16 14.02
C SER A 4 26.83 9.50 13.34
N LYS A 5 27.36 9.66 12.12
CA LYS A 5 27.28 10.92 11.37
C LYS A 5 25.81 11.19 11.06
N SER A 6 25.26 12.27 11.61
CA SER A 6 23.88 12.68 11.31
C SER A 6 23.76 12.99 9.81
N LEU A 7 23.01 12.15 9.12
CA LEU A 7 22.66 12.32 7.70
C LEU A 7 21.51 13.32 7.52
N HIS A 8 21.54 14.09 6.44
CA HIS A 8 20.39 14.81 5.90
C HIS A 8 19.75 14.01 4.75
N ILE A 9 18.50 13.61 4.93
CA ILE A 9 17.76 12.72 4.04
C ILE A 9 16.52 13.45 3.52
N VAL A 10 16.35 13.50 2.20
CA VAL A 10 15.15 14.02 1.54
C VAL A 10 14.21 12.87 1.20
N MET A 11 12.92 13.04 1.49
CA MET A 11 11.86 12.09 1.17
C MET A 11 10.94 12.69 0.11
N PHE A 12 10.74 11.98 -1.00
CA PHE A 12 9.88 12.41 -2.11
C PHE A 12 9.02 11.24 -2.64
N PRO A 13 7.92 10.90 -1.94
CA PRO A 13 7.02 9.81 -2.34
C PRO A 13 6.06 10.22 -3.47
N TRP A 14 5.47 9.22 -4.13
CA TRP A 14 4.27 9.39 -4.94
C TRP A 14 3.10 9.96 -4.14
N LEU A 15 2.23 10.72 -4.82
CA LEU A 15 1.11 11.46 -4.23
C LEU A 15 -0.11 10.57 -3.94
N ALA A 16 0.12 9.43 -3.31
CA ALA A 16 -0.90 8.49 -2.86
C ALA A 16 -0.77 8.22 -1.37
N MET A 17 -1.89 8.14 -0.65
CA MET A 17 -1.92 7.78 0.78
C MET A 17 -1.14 6.48 1.04
N GLY A 18 -1.25 5.54 0.09
CA GLY A 18 -0.53 4.26 0.08
C GLY A 18 0.99 4.40 0.21
N HIS A 19 1.56 5.51 -0.28
CA HIS A 19 2.99 5.74 -0.44
C HIS A 19 3.52 6.72 0.59
N PHE A 20 2.90 7.90 0.75
CA PHE A 20 3.48 8.90 1.64
C PHE A 20 3.33 8.58 3.14
N ILE A 21 2.33 7.77 3.54
CA ILE A 21 2.21 7.29 4.93
C ILE A 21 3.41 6.41 5.34
N PRO A 22 3.78 5.34 4.60
CA PRO A 22 5.00 4.59 4.88
C PRO A 22 6.27 5.43 4.85
N PHE A 23 6.41 6.32 3.87
CA PHE A 23 7.58 7.23 3.82
C PHE A 23 7.66 8.10 5.07
N PHE A 24 6.51 8.62 5.55
CA PHE A 24 6.48 9.44 6.75
C PHE A 24 6.75 8.60 8.02
N ARG A 25 6.29 7.34 8.06
CA ARG A 25 6.64 6.41 9.13
C ARG A 25 8.16 6.17 9.18
N LEU A 26 8.78 5.87 8.04
CA LEU A 26 10.23 5.71 7.93
C LEU A 26 10.97 6.99 8.32
N SER A 27 10.45 8.15 7.92
CA SER A 27 11.00 9.47 8.30
C SER A 27 11.07 9.66 9.80
N LYS A 28 10.01 9.32 10.53
CA LYS A 28 9.99 9.40 12.00
C LYS A 28 11.00 8.47 12.65
N LEU A 29 11.14 7.25 12.13
CA LEU A 29 12.11 6.29 12.66
C LEU A 29 13.55 6.75 12.41
N LEU A 30 13.87 7.26 11.21
CA LEU A 30 15.19 7.83 10.93
C LEU A 30 15.48 9.09 11.78
N ALA A 31 14.48 9.93 12.01
CA ALA A 31 14.60 11.09 12.89
C ALA A 31 14.88 10.68 14.35
N LEU A 32 14.23 9.62 14.85
CA LEU A 32 14.51 9.04 16.17
C LEU A 32 15.96 8.53 16.29
N LYS A 33 16.57 8.09 15.19
CA LYS A 33 17.98 7.67 15.13
C LYS A 33 18.95 8.86 14.93
N GLY A 34 18.45 10.09 14.95
CA GLY A 34 19.27 11.32 14.93
C GLY A 34 19.54 11.90 13.54
N HIS A 35 18.83 11.44 12.51
CA HIS A 35 18.95 11.97 11.14
C HIS A 35 18.03 13.18 10.94
N LYS A 36 18.46 14.10 10.07
CA LYS A 36 17.65 15.24 9.64
C LYS A 36 16.84 14.83 8.41
N ILE A 37 15.54 15.08 8.44
CA ILE A 37 14.61 14.73 7.37
C ILE A 37 14.01 15.99 6.74
N SER A 38 13.99 16.05 5.42
CA SER A 38 13.14 16.96 4.65
C SER A 38 12.09 16.15 3.91
N PHE A 39 10.84 16.26 4.36
CA PHE A 39 9.72 15.53 3.77
C PHE A 39 9.00 16.45 2.78
N ILE A 40 9.11 16.15 1.50
CA ILE A 40 8.57 16.98 0.42
C ILE A 40 7.25 16.37 -0.05
N SER A 41 6.18 17.17 -0.05
CA SER A 41 4.90 16.83 -0.67
C SER A 41 4.10 18.11 -0.95
N THR A 42 2.83 17.96 -1.29
CA THR A 42 1.92 19.07 -1.59
C THR A 42 1.14 19.53 -0.35
N PRO A 43 0.63 20.77 -0.30
CA PRO A 43 -0.02 21.32 0.90
C PRO A 43 -1.13 20.44 1.50
N ARG A 44 -2.04 19.91 0.69
CA ARG A 44 -3.17 19.09 1.16
C ARG A 44 -2.75 17.68 1.55
N ASN A 45 -1.66 17.16 1.00
CA ASN A 45 -1.11 15.88 1.43
C ASN A 45 -0.36 16.01 2.75
N LEU A 46 0.41 17.09 2.94
CA LEU A 46 1.09 17.38 4.20
C LEU A 46 0.09 17.57 5.35
N SER A 47 -1.07 18.18 5.10
CA SER A 47 -2.11 18.34 6.13
C SER A 47 -2.82 17.04 6.52
N LYS A 48 -2.74 16.00 5.67
CA LYS A 48 -3.26 14.65 5.95
C LYS A 48 -2.26 13.77 6.73
N LEU A 49 -1.01 14.20 6.89
CA LEU A 49 -0.02 13.44 7.64
C LEU A 49 -0.33 13.44 9.14
N PRO A 50 0.00 12.36 9.86
CA PRO A 50 0.02 12.39 11.32
C PRO A 50 0.92 13.52 11.83
N LYS A 51 0.61 14.05 13.02
CA LYS A 51 1.43 15.11 13.62
C LYS A 51 2.85 14.60 13.88
N ILE A 52 3.80 15.52 13.81
CA ILE A 52 5.19 15.26 14.20
C ILE A 52 5.25 15.32 15.73
N PRO A 53 5.71 14.28 16.42
CA PRO A 53 5.94 14.31 17.86
C PRO A 53 6.87 15.49 18.25
N PRO A 54 6.63 16.20 19.37
CA PRO A 54 7.43 17.36 19.76
C PRO A 54 8.94 17.08 19.85
N ASN A 55 9.32 15.86 20.25
CA ASN A 55 10.73 15.43 20.33
C ASN A 55 11.41 15.24 18.97
N LEU A 56 10.65 15.24 17.87
CA LEU A 56 11.14 15.10 16.49
C LEU A 56 11.02 16.39 15.67
N SER A 57 10.42 17.45 16.23
CA SER A 57 10.13 18.68 15.48
C SER A 57 11.39 19.40 14.96
N SER A 58 12.55 19.23 15.61
CA SER A 58 13.82 19.77 15.13
C SER A 58 14.48 18.93 14.03
N GLN A 59 14.06 17.68 13.86
CA GLN A 59 14.66 16.71 12.95
C GLN A 59 13.88 16.62 11.64
N ILE A 60 12.56 16.79 11.67
CA ILE A 60 11.69 16.65 10.51
C ILE A 60 11.20 18.04 10.07
N THR A 61 11.55 18.42 8.84
CA THR A 61 11.01 19.62 8.19
C THR A 61 10.07 19.20 7.05
N LEU A 62 8.82 19.66 7.11
CA LEU A 62 7.87 19.49 6.01
C LEU A 62 8.09 20.60 4.99
N ILE A 63 8.26 20.21 3.72
CA ILE A 63 8.52 21.13 2.61
C ILE A 63 7.35 21.02 1.64
N SER A 64 6.66 22.14 1.44
CA SER A 64 5.44 22.19 0.65
C SER A 64 5.72 22.70 -0.77
N PHE A 65 5.45 21.87 -1.77
CA PHE A 65 5.48 22.26 -3.18
C PHE A 65 4.07 22.28 -3.76
N SER A 66 3.68 23.41 -4.34
CA SER A 66 2.39 23.53 -5.02
C SER A 66 2.43 22.79 -6.35
N LEU A 67 1.46 21.91 -6.56
CA LEU A 67 1.36 21.15 -7.79
C LEU A 67 0.99 22.07 -8.96
N PRO A 68 1.73 22.05 -10.09
CA PRO A 68 1.38 22.83 -11.26
C PRO A 68 0.03 22.41 -11.85
N THR A 69 -0.73 23.37 -12.36
CA THR A 69 -1.99 23.08 -13.06
C THR A 69 -1.70 22.39 -14.38
N VAL A 70 -2.34 21.25 -14.62
CA VAL A 70 -2.27 20.50 -15.88
C VAL A 70 -3.69 20.27 -16.43
N PRO A 71 -3.87 20.14 -17.76
CA PRO A 71 -5.15 19.74 -18.34
C PRO A 71 -5.65 18.40 -17.75
N ASN A 72 -6.96 18.22 -17.70
CA ASN A 72 -7.63 16.98 -17.25
C ASN A 72 -7.38 16.57 -15.78
N LEU A 73 -6.75 17.44 -14.98
CA LEU A 73 -6.63 17.27 -13.53
C LEU A 73 -7.53 18.28 -12.80
N PRO A 74 -8.38 17.86 -11.83
CA PRO A 74 -9.17 18.79 -11.04
C PRO A 74 -8.29 19.78 -10.28
N SER A 75 -8.71 21.05 -10.17
CA SER A 75 -7.88 22.13 -9.61
C SER A 75 -7.45 21.94 -8.15
N LEU A 76 -8.18 21.12 -7.39
CA LEU A 76 -7.87 20.80 -5.98
C LEU A 76 -7.31 19.40 -5.79
N ALA A 77 -7.14 18.63 -6.87
CA ALA A 77 -6.59 17.29 -6.81
C ALA A 77 -5.08 17.38 -6.57
N GLU A 78 -4.66 16.86 -5.43
CA GLU A 78 -3.23 16.75 -5.10
C GLU A 78 -2.83 15.29 -4.83
N SER A 79 -3.78 14.35 -4.90
CA SER A 79 -3.53 12.94 -4.63
C SER A 79 -4.35 12.01 -5.53
N SER A 80 -3.86 10.77 -5.70
CA SER A 80 -4.56 9.67 -6.37
C SER A 80 -5.97 9.42 -5.84
N MET A 81 -6.24 9.72 -4.57
CA MET A 81 -7.56 9.58 -3.95
C MET A 81 -8.57 10.67 -4.36
N ASP A 82 -8.08 11.78 -4.91
CA ASP A 82 -8.91 12.92 -5.32
C ASP A 82 -9.39 12.79 -6.78
N ILE A 83 -8.98 11.73 -7.49
CA ILE A 83 -9.09 11.58 -8.94
C ILE A 83 -9.56 10.19 -9.36
N THR A 84 -9.99 10.06 -10.61
CA THR A 84 -10.32 8.77 -11.24
C THR A 84 -9.06 8.10 -11.83
N HIS A 85 -9.17 6.82 -12.18
CA HIS A 85 -8.04 6.03 -12.73
C HIS A 85 -7.38 6.68 -13.95
N ASN A 86 -8.17 7.19 -14.88
CA ASN A 86 -7.69 7.82 -16.11
C ASN A 86 -6.98 9.18 -15.89
N GLN A 87 -7.16 9.78 -14.71
CA GLN A 87 -6.49 11.02 -14.32
C GLN A 87 -5.13 10.79 -13.64
N GLN A 88 -4.70 9.53 -13.44
CA GLN A 88 -3.44 9.19 -12.79
C GLN A 88 -2.23 9.66 -13.59
N GLN A 89 -2.25 9.54 -14.93
CA GLN A 89 -1.16 10.02 -15.79
C GLN A 89 -1.03 11.55 -15.79
N PRO A 90 -2.13 12.33 -15.90
CA PRO A 90 -2.09 13.78 -15.63
C PRO A 90 -1.49 14.14 -14.26
N LEU A 91 -1.84 13.43 -13.19
CA LEU A 91 -1.26 13.67 -11.86
C LEU A 91 0.26 13.40 -11.83
N LYS A 92 0.72 12.33 -12.47
CA LYS A 92 2.16 12.02 -12.62
C LYS A 92 2.88 13.09 -13.43
N HIS A 93 2.26 13.58 -14.50
CA HIS A 93 2.82 14.68 -15.28
C HIS A 93 2.94 15.96 -14.45
N ALA A 94 1.93 16.28 -13.63
CA ALA A 94 1.99 17.41 -12.71
C ALA A 94 3.13 17.26 -11.68
N LEU A 95 3.36 16.04 -11.18
CA LEU A 95 4.53 15.74 -10.33
C LEU A 95 5.84 15.94 -11.10
N ASP A 96 5.91 15.53 -12.36
CA ASP A 96 7.10 15.71 -13.20
C ASP A 96 7.47 17.18 -13.39
N LEU A 97 6.48 18.07 -13.48
CA LEU A 97 6.69 19.52 -13.56
C LEU A 97 7.26 20.14 -12.28
N LEU A 98 7.35 19.42 -11.16
CA LEU A 98 8.06 19.86 -9.95
C LEU A 98 9.59 19.77 -10.08
N GLN A 99 10.11 19.17 -11.16
CA GLN A 99 11.54 18.96 -11.37
C GLN A 99 12.40 20.22 -11.12
N PRO A 100 12.11 21.41 -11.67
CA PRO A 100 12.98 22.58 -11.45
C PRO A 100 13.02 23.02 -9.98
N GLN A 101 11.87 22.99 -9.30
CA GLN A 101 11.76 23.39 -7.90
C GLN A 101 12.51 22.41 -7.00
N LEU A 102 12.34 21.10 -7.22
CA LEU A 102 13.06 20.08 -6.47
C LEU A 102 14.57 20.15 -6.72
N ALA A 103 15.01 20.34 -7.97
CA ALA A 103 16.43 20.46 -8.29
C ALA A 103 17.09 21.64 -7.56
N SER A 104 16.43 22.80 -7.53
CA SER A 104 16.89 23.99 -6.79
C SER A 104 16.98 23.73 -5.27
N PHE A 105 15.98 23.04 -4.72
CA PHE A 105 16.00 22.64 -3.31
C PHE A 105 17.16 21.68 -3.00
N LEU A 106 17.39 20.65 -3.84
CA LEU A 106 18.48 19.71 -3.65
C LEU A 106 19.86 20.38 -3.75
N GLN A 107 20.02 21.30 -4.71
CA GLN A 107 21.28 22.03 -4.88
C GLN A 107 21.61 22.97 -3.71
N SER A 108 20.59 23.61 -3.14
CA SER A 108 20.76 24.51 -2.00
C SER A 108 20.94 23.76 -0.67
N SER A 109 20.18 22.69 -0.45
CA SER A 109 20.17 21.95 0.81
C SER A 109 21.28 20.90 0.92
N LYS A 110 21.80 20.41 -0.22
CA LYS A 110 22.90 19.43 -0.32
C LYS A 110 22.72 18.21 0.60
N PRO A 111 21.59 17.49 0.48
CA PRO A 111 21.34 16.33 1.32
C PRO A 111 22.32 15.20 0.99
N ASP A 112 22.52 14.31 1.95
CA ASP A 112 23.35 13.12 1.75
C ASP A 112 22.61 12.06 0.92
N TRP A 113 21.30 11.94 1.15
CA TRP A 113 20.43 10.99 0.48
C TRP A 113 19.14 11.64 0.00
N ILE A 114 18.65 11.14 -1.14
CA ILE A 114 17.25 11.27 -1.52
C ILE A 114 16.61 9.90 -1.63
N ILE A 115 15.48 9.73 -0.96
CA ILE A 115 14.65 8.53 -0.96
C ILE A 115 13.36 8.89 -1.72
N TYR A 116 13.12 8.17 -2.81
CA TYR A 116 12.01 8.42 -3.74
C TYR A 116 11.34 7.12 -4.15
N ASP A 117 10.21 7.24 -4.84
CA ASP A 117 9.42 6.12 -5.34
C ASP A 117 9.43 6.03 -6.88
N TYR A 118 8.65 5.12 -7.46
CA TYR A 118 8.61 4.87 -8.89
C TYR A 118 8.18 6.05 -9.76
N ALA A 119 7.30 6.94 -9.29
CA ALA A 119 6.64 7.91 -10.15
C ALA A 119 7.62 8.94 -10.73
N SER A 120 8.65 9.31 -9.96
CA SER A 120 9.57 10.41 -10.30
C SER A 120 10.78 9.95 -11.10
N HIS A 121 10.55 9.42 -12.31
CA HIS A 121 11.58 8.85 -13.19
C HIS A 121 12.76 9.78 -13.54
N TRP A 122 12.55 11.10 -13.53
CA TRP A 122 13.59 12.12 -13.79
C TRP A 122 14.50 12.38 -12.58
N LEU A 123 14.04 12.07 -11.37
CA LEU A 123 14.70 12.45 -10.12
C LEU A 123 16.06 11.79 -9.88
N PRO A 124 16.26 10.49 -10.14
CA PRO A 124 17.56 9.86 -9.93
C PRO A 124 18.68 10.56 -10.73
N SER A 125 18.42 10.89 -12.01
CA SER A 125 19.38 11.58 -12.87
C SER A 125 19.74 12.98 -12.35
N VAL A 126 18.74 13.75 -11.91
CA VAL A 126 18.95 15.09 -11.30
C VAL A 126 19.79 14.98 -10.03
N ALA A 127 19.47 14.03 -9.14
CA ALA A 127 20.22 13.83 -7.91
C ALA A 127 21.67 13.38 -8.16
N ALA A 128 21.90 12.54 -9.18
CA ALA A 128 23.23 12.09 -9.56
C ALA A 128 24.13 13.25 -10.03
N GLN A 129 23.60 14.20 -10.81
CA GLN A 129 24.33 15.40 -11.25
C GLN A 129 24.76 16.30 -10.09
N LEU A 130 24.04 16.25 -8.97
CA LEU A 130 24.34 16.99 -7.75
C LEU A 130 25.23 16.20 -6.77
N GLY A 131 25.63 14.97 -7.11
CA GLY A 131 26.43 14.10 -6.24
C GLY A 131 25.67 13.57 -5.03
N ILE A 132 24.34 13.49 -5.08
CA ILE A 132 23.49 13.03 -3.98
C ILE A 132 23.25 11.53 -4.11
N SER A 133 23.34 10.78 -3.01
CA SER A 133 23.05 9.33 -2.98
C SER A 133 21.56 9.06 -3.13
N ARG A 134 21.18 7.99 -3.83
CA ARG A 134 19.82 7.76 -4.34
C ARG A 134 19.28 6.42 -3.86
N ALA A 135 18.14 6.42 -3.16
CA ALA A 135 17.47 5.19 -2.77
C ALA A 135 16.05 5.13 -3.34
N PHE A 136 15.74 4.02 -4.00
CA PHE A 136 14.37 3.71 -4.40
C PHE A 136 13.69 3.01 -3.23
N PHE A 137 12.60 3.57 -2.69
CA PHE A 137 11.84 2.94 -1.61
C PHE A 137 10.54 2.33 -2.14
N ALA A 138 10.55 1.01 -2.23
CA ALA A 138 9.41 0.20 -2.61
C ALA A 138 8.46 0.01 -1.42
N VAL A 139 7.26 0.54 -1.56
CA VAL A 139 6.11 0.25 -0.71
C VAL A 139 5.35 -1.01 -1.17
N PHE A 140 5.98 -1.80 -2.03
CA PHE A 140 5.51 -3.06 -2.61
C PHE A 140 6.23 -4.26 -1.97
N THR A 141 5.68 -5.45 -2.16
CA THR A 141 6.31 -6.72 -1.75
C THR A 141 7.52 -7.06 -2.62
N ALA A 142 8.48 -7.82 -2.07
CA ALA A 142 9.61 -8.32 -2.86
C ALA A 142 9.13 -9.25 -3.98
N ALA A 143 8.07 -10.02 -3.70
CA ALA A 143 7.34 -10.85 -4.65
C ALA A 143 6.81 -10.04 -5.84
N CYS A 144 6.08 -8.94 -5.60
CA CYS A 144 5.56 -8.09 -6.67
C CYS A 144 6.67 -7.52 -7.56
N LEU A 145 7.74 -7.00 -6.95
CA LEU A 145 8.88 -6.45 -7.69
C LEU A 145 9.60 -7.51 -8.52
N SER A 146 9.78 -8.71 -7.96
CA SER A 146 10.40 -9.84 -8.67
C SER A 146 9.51 -10.32 -9.82
N PHE A 147 8.20 -10.35 -9.62
CA PHE A 147 7.24 -10.67 -10.67
C PHE A 147 7.28 -9.67 -11.81
N MET A 148 7.50 -8.38 -11.53
CA MET A 148 7.65 -7.34 -12.55
C MET A 148 8.90 -7.51 -13.40
N GLY A 149 10.00 -8.00 -12.81
CA GLY A 149 11.25 -8.31 -13.50
C GLY A 149 12.33 -7.25 -13.34
N SER A 150 13.43 -7.43 -14.07
CA SER A 150 14.61 -6.56 -13.99
C SER A 150 14.32 -5.13 -14.48
N PRO A 151 15.16 -4.13 -14.12
CA PRO A 151 14.99 -2.78 -14.63
C PRO A 151 15.09 -2.70 -16.16
N SER A 152 15.95 -3.51 -16.79
CA SER A 152 16.04 -3.59 -18.25
C SER A 152 14.77 -4.13 -18.88
N THR A 153 14.17 -5.19 -18.32
CA THR A 153 12.89 -5.74 -18.78
C THR A 153 11.78 -4.69 -18.71
N LEU A 154 11.73 -3.92 -17.61
CA LEU A 154 10.75 -2.87 -17.39
C LEU A 154 10.89 -1.68 -18.35
N ILE A 155 12.13 -1.28 -18.66
CA ILE A 155 12.41 -0.19 -19.61
C ILE A 155 12.17 -0.65 -21.05
N GLY A 156 12.55 -1.89 -21.39
CA GLY A 156 12.49 -2.45 -22.74
C GLY A 156 11.07 -2.73 -23.25
N GLY A 157 10.04 -2.67 -22.39
CA GLY A 157 8.65 -2.67 -22.81
C GLY A 157 8.21 -3.93 -23.59
N GLY A 158 8.84 -5.08 -23.31
CA GLY A 158 8.59 -6.33 -24.02
C GLY A 158 9.56 -6.65 -25.15
N ASP A 159 10.67 -5.91 -25.31
CA ASP A 159 11.76 -6.25 -26.24
C ASP A 159 12.93 -6.95 -25.53
N ASP A 160 12.62 -7.98 -24.73
CA ASP A 160 13.58 -8.72 -23.88
C ASP A 160 13.72 -10.20 -24.32
N GLY A 161 13.61 -10.46 -25.63
CA GLY A 161 13.65 -11.80 -26.20
C GLY A 161 12.59 -12.73 -25.59
N ASP A 162 13.02 -13.89 -25.08
CA ASP A 162 12.14 -14.91 -24.46
C ASP A 162 11.50 -14.44 -23.13
N ASN A 163 11.90 -13.28 -22.59
CA ASN A 163 11.37 -12.69 -21.36
C ASN A 163 10.34 -11.58 -21.63
N ALA A 164 10.05 -11.29 -22.90
CA ALA A 164 9.06 -10.31 -23.31
C ALA A 164 7.65 -10.63 -22.77
N ARG A 165 7.03 -9.66 -22.09
CA ARG A 165 5.61 -9.73 -21.70
C ARG A 165 4.91 -8.45 -22.13
N SER A 166 3.87 -8.59 -22.93
CA SER A 166 3.18 -7.44 -23.55
C SER A 166 1.66 -7.59 -23.61
N THR A 167 1.15 -8.82 -23.52
CA THR A 167 -0.28 -9.12 -23.51
C THR A 167 -0.76 -9.43 -22.11
N ALA A 168 -2.07 -9.30 -21.85
CA ALA A 168 -2.66 -9.62 -20.56
C ALA A 168 -2.41 -11.08 -20.15
N GLU A 169 -2.43 -11.98 -21.11
CA GLU A 169 -2.17 -13.41 -20.96
C GLU A 169 -0.73 -13.73 -20.56
N ASP A 170 0.23 -12.84 -20.82
CA ASP A 170 1.62 -13.04 -20.39
C ASP A 170 1.76 -12.84 -18.87
N PHE A 171 0.92 -11.99 -18.28
CA PHE A 171 0.92 -11.68 -16.85
C PHE A 171 0.04 -12.63 -16.02
N THR A 172 -0.68 -13.56 -16.67
CA THR A 172 -1.37 -14.66 -15.98
C THR A 172 -0.49 -15.90 -15.79
N LYS A 173 0.79 -15.79 -16.17
CA LYS A 173 1.80 -16.85 -16.06
C LYS A 173 2.92 -16.41 -15.13
N ILE A 174 3.56 -17.40 -14.50
CA ILE A 174 4.78 -17.18 -13.74
C ILE A 174 5.90 -16.80 -14.73
N PRO A 175 6.67 -15.72 -14.46
CA PRO A 175 7.77 -15.34 -15.34
C PRO A 175 8.87 -16.41 -15.38
N ASN A 176 9.52 -16.56 -16.54
CA ASN A 176 10.57 -17.56 -16.76
C ASN A 176 11.79 -17.40 -15.83
N TRP A 177 12.00 -16.20 -15.29
CA TRP A 177 13.09 -15.91 -14.36
C TRP A 177 12.77 -16.28 -12.90
N VAL A 178 11.57 -16.77 -12.58
CA VAL A 178 11.25 -17.28 -11.24
C VAL A 178 11.65 -18.76 -11.18
N PRO A 179 12.70 -19.13 -10.43
CA PRO A 179 13.29 -20.48 -10.51
C PRO A 179 12.63 -21.50 -9.57
N PHE A 180 11.52 -21.15 -8.91
CA PHE A 180 10.85 -21.96 -7.90
C PHE A 180 9.34 -22.02 -8.13
N GLU A 181 8.68 -23.01 -7.54
CA GLU A 181 7.23 -23.17 -7.62
C GLU A 181 6.52 -22.00 -6.93
N SER A 182 5.59 -21.39 -7.64
CA SER A 182 4.83 -20.23 -7.19
C SER A 182 3.52 -20.13 -7.96
N ASN A 183 2.50 -19.56 -7.34
CA ASN A 183 1.25 -19.18 -7.98
C ASN A 183 1.11 -17.65 -8.16
N LEU A 184 2.20 -16.90 -7.93
CA LEU A 184 2.24 -15.45 -7.98
C LEU A 184 2.07 -14.93 -9.42
N ALA A 185 0.82 -14.86 -9.87
CA ALA A 185 0.41 -14.29 -11.15
C ALA A 185 -0.89 -13.51 -11.00
N TYR A 186 -1.14 -12.63 -11.97
CA TYR A 186 -2.43 -11.96 -12.09
C TYR A 186 -3.49 -12.92 -12.64
N ARG A 187 -4.75 -12.63 -12.34
CA ARG A 187 -5.86 -13.13 -13.15
C ARG A 187 -6.12 -12.18 -14.30
N LEU A 188 -6.76 -12.68 -15.37
CA LEU A 188 -6.96 -11.90 -16.59
C LEU A 188 -7.70 -10.58 -16.31
N HIS A 189 -8.81 -10.64 -15.59
CA HIS A 189 -9.60 -9.45 -15.21
C HIS A 189 -8.85 -8.39 -14.39
N GLU A 190 -7.75 -8.76 -13.74
CA GLU A 190 -6.95 -7.84 -12.93
C GLU A 190 -5.97 -7.04 -13.78
N ILE A 191 -5.43 -7.66 -14.83
CA ILE A 191 -4.38 -7.06 -15.65
C ILE A 191 -4.91 -6.41 -16.94
N THR A 192 -6.05 -6.87 -17.48
CA THR A 192 -6.64 -6.31 -18.71
C THR A 192 -6.78 -4.79 -18.65
N LYS A 193 -7.23 -4.25 -17.51
CA LYS A 193 -7.42 -2.80 -17.28
C LYS A 193 -6.12 -1.98 -17.33
N TYR A 194 -4.96 -2.62 -17.17
CA TYR A 194 -3.64 -1.96 -17.17
C TYR A 194 -2.91 -2.08 -18.51
N ILE A 195 -3.31 -3.02 -19.36
CA ILE A 195 -2.68 -3.27 -20.67
C ILE A 195 -3.45 -2.62 -21.81
N GLU A 196 -4.76 -2.48 -21.67
CA GLU A 196 -5.60 -1.70 -22.59
C GLU A 196 -5.25 -0.20 -22.47
N ARG A 197 -4.27 0.25 -23.26
CA ARG A 197 -3.88 1.66 -23.35
C ARG A 197 -5.03 2.50 -23.85
N THR A 198 -5.25 3.65 -23.23
CA THR A 198 -6.19 4.67 -23.69
C THR A 198 -5.45 5.86 -24.30
N ASP A 199 -6.10 6.65 -25.15
CA ASP A 199 -5.52 7.88 -25.73
C ASP A 199 -5.08 8.92 -24.64
N GLU A 200 -5.55 8.74 -23.40
CA GLU A 200 -5.20 9.56 -22.23
C GLU A 200 -3.85 9.19 -21.59
N ASP A 201 -3.23 8.07 -22.00
CA ASP A 201 -1.90 7.62 -21.56
C ASP A 201 -0.74 8.41 -22.20
N ASN A 202 -1.04 9.43 -23.00
CA ASN A 202 -0.03 10.23 -23.72
C ASN A 202 0.76 11.21 -22.83
N PHE A 203 0.48 11.28 -21.52
CA PHE A 203 1.18 12.16 -20.58
C PHE A 203 2.40 11.50 -19.93
N GLY A 204 3.52 11.46 -20.67
CA GLY A 204 4.81 11.03 -20.16
C GLY A 204 5.09 9.52 -20.31
N PRO A 205 6.15 9.00 -19.67
CA PRO A 205 6.51 7.60 -19.79
C PRO A 205 5.51 6.68 -19.07
N PRO A 206 5.30 5.45 -19.58
CA PRO A 206 4.44 4.47 -18.92
C PRO A 206 5.02 4.05 -17.56
N ASP A 207 4.16 3.54 -16.68
CA ASP A 207 4.56 3.18 -15.32
C ASP A 207 5.70 2.16 -15.29
N THR A 208 5.74 1.20 -16.22
CA THR A 208 6.84 0.23 -16.34
C THR A 208 8.18 0.92 -16.52
N VAL A 209 8.27 1.92 -17.41
CA VAL A 209 9.49 2.71 -17.63
C VAL A 209 9.81 3.55 -16.41
N ARG A 210 8.80 4.13 -15.73
CA ARG A 210 9.01 4.89 -14.49
C ARG A 210 9.65 4.01 -13.40
N PHE A 211 9.12 2.80 -13.17
CA PHE A 211 9.74 1.82 -12.29
C PHE A 211 11.16 1.45 -12.72
N GLY A 212 11.33 1.04 -13.97
CA GLY A 212 12.62 0.58 -14.47
C GLY A 212 13.72 1.63 -14.34
N VAL A 213 13.46 2.89 -14.72
CA VAL A 213 14.44 3.98 -14.62
C VAL A 213 14.77 4.31 -13.16
N THR A 214 13.76 4.46 -12.30
CA THR A 214 13.97 4.79 -10.88
C THR A 214 14.75 3.71 -10.15
N ILE A 215 14.45 2.44 -10.41
CA ILE A 215 15.19 1.31 -9.86
C ILE A 215 16.61 1.28 -10.43
N GLN A 216 16.78 1.32 -11.76
CA GLN A 216 18.08 1.22 -12.42
C GLN A 216 19.06 2.28 -11.95
N GLN A 217 18.60 3.53 -11.77
CA GLN A 217 19.45 4.67 -11.42
C GLN A 217 19.61 4.91 -9.90
N SER A 218 18.95 4.11 -9.08
CA SER A 218 19.18 4.09 -7.62
C SER A 218 20.51 3.42 -7.25
N ASP A 219 21.10 3.85 -6.15
CA ASP A 219 22.27 3.21 -5.52
C ASP A 219 21.85 1.99 -4.70
N VAL A 220 20.70 2.07 -4.05
CA VAL A 220 20.10 0.99 -3.25
C VAL A 220 18.59 0.93 -3.45
N VAL A 221 18.04 -0.27 -3.32
CA VAL A 221 16.59 -0.52 -3.32
C VAL A 221 16.17 -0.89 -1.92
N ILE A 222 15.27 -0.11 -1.35
CA ILE A 222 14.68 -0.33 -0.03
C ILE A 222 13.33 -1.01 -0.23
N VAL A 223 13.08 -2.11 0.47
CA VAL A 223 11.80 -2.84 0.35
C VAL A 223 11.11 -2.88 1.70
N ARG A 224 9.85 -2.45 1.73
CA ARG A 224 9.00 -2.53 2.92
C ARG A 224 8.46 -3.94 3.14
N SER A 225 9.37 -4.86 3.47
CA SER A 225 9.08 -6.23 3.86
C SER A 225 10.24 -6.77 4.69
N SER A 226 10.25 -8.08 4.95
CA SER A 226 11.30 -8.78 5.70
C SER A 226 11.76 -10.03 4.95
N THR A 227 13.05 -10.38 5.11
CA THR A 227 13.62 -11.56 4.48
C THR A 227 13.07 -12.86 5.06
N GLU A 228 12.56 -12.86 6.30
CA GLU A 228 11.94 -14.07 6.85
C GLU A 228 10.54 -14.32 6.30
N PHE A 229 9.84 -13.27 5.84
CA PHE A 229 8.52 -13.40 5.25
C PHE A 229 8.60 -13.80 3.76
N GLU A 230 9.56 -13.24 3.02
CA GLU A 230 9.73 -13.43 1.57
C GLU A 230 11.17 -13.84 1.16
N PRO A 231 11.75 -14.93 1.73
CA PRO A 231 13.17 -15.22 1.56
C PRO A 231 13.58 -15.43 0.09
N ASP A 232 12.86 -16.29 -0.63
CA ASP A 232 13.19 -16.63 -2.02
C ASP A 232 13.01 -15.43 -2.96
N TRP A 233 12.01 -14.58 -2.69
CA TRP A 233 11.76 -13.37 -3.45
C TRP A 233 12.83 -12.30 -3.22
N PHE A 234 13.33 -12.14 -1.98
CA PHE A 234 14.45 -11.22 -1.73
C PHE A 234 15.73 -11.66 -2.43
N ASN A 235 16.02 -12.96 -2.45
CA ASN A 235 17.17 -13.51 -3.17
C ASN A 235 17.05 -13.23 -4.68
N LEU A 236 15.91 -13.60 -5.27
CA LEU A 236 15.64 -13.36 -6.69
C LEU A 236 15.70 -11.85 -7.03
N LEU A 237 15.15 -10.99 -6.18
CA LEU A 237 15.16 -9.55 -6.41
C LEU A 237 16.59 -8.98 -6.44
N GLY A 238 17.47 -9.50 -5.57
CA GLY A 238 18.89 -9.14 -5.57
C GLY A 238 19.59 -9.53 -6.88
N GLU A 239 19.27 -10.71 -7.42
CA GLU A 239 19.78 -11.17 -8.72
C GLU A 239 19.25 -10.32 -9.88
N LEU A 240 17.94 -10.04 -9.90
CA LEU A 240 17.30 -9.26 -10.97
C LEU A 240 17.78 -7.81 -11.03
N TYR A 241 18.10 -7.21 -9.88
CA TYR A 241 18.42 -5.78 -9.80
C TYR A 241 19.92 -5.51 -9.76
N GLU A 242 20.74 -6.54 -9.50
CA GLU A 242 22.21 -6.48 -9.46
C GLU A 242 22.75 -5.36 -8.56
N LYS A 243 22.05 -5.09 -7.45
CA LYS A 243 22.40 -4.03 -6.49
C LYS A 243 21.88 -4.34 -5.09
N PRO A 244 22.31 -3.59 -4.06
CA PRO A 244 21.84 -3.81 -2.70
C PRO A 244 20.31 -3.64 -2.59
N VAL A 245 19.64 -4.73 -2.20
CA VAL A 245 18.22 -4.75 -1.81
C VAL A 245 18.15 -4.85 -0.30
N ILE A 246 17.59 -3.84 0.35
CA ILE A 246 17.59 -3.66 1.80
C ILE A 246 16.17 -3.75 2.34
N PRO A 247 15.83 -4.77 3.14
CA PRO A 247 14.56 -4.80 3.88
C PRO A 247 14.56 -3.76 5.00
N VAL A 248 13.46 -3.04 5.16
CA VAL A 248 13.23 -2.11 6.30
C VAL A 248 12.15 -2.60 7.27
N GLY A 249 11.79 -3.87 7.16
CA GLY A 249 10.64 -4.43 7.88
C GLY A 249 9.33 -3.88 7.31
N PHE A 250 8.26 -4.07 8.09
CA PHE A 250 6.91 -3.71 7.71
C PHE A 250 6.51 -2.29 8.15
N LEU A 251 7.32 -1.63 8.99
CA LEU A 251 7.03 -0.29 9.49
C LEU A 251 5.58 -0.19 10.03
N PRO A 252 5.17 -1.04 11.00
CA PRO A 252 3.79 -1.04 11.49
C PRO A 252 3.43 0.33 12.09
N PRO A 253 2.16 0.75 11.98
CA PRO A 253 1.69 1.96 12.64
C PRO A 253 1.72 1.80 14.17
N ILE A 254 1.91 2.90 14.88
CA ILE A 254 1.82 2.94 16.35
C ILE A 254 0.38 3.26 16.73
N LEU A 255 -0.21 2.48 17.65
CA LEU A 255 -1.57 2.70 18.15
C LEU A 255 -1.73 4.07 18.82
N GLU A 256 -0.75 4.54 19.59
CA GLU A 256 -0.78 5.85 20.26
C GLU A 256 -0.84 7.02 19.28
N GLU A 257 -0.25 6.91 18.08
CA GLU A 257 -0.37 7.93 17.02
C GLU A 257 -1.80 8.02 16.47
N SER A 258 -2.61 6.97 16.65
CA SER A 258 -4.04 6.99 16.35
C SER A 258 -4.87 7.59 17.50
N ASP A 259 -4.37 7.63 18.73
CA ASP A 259 -5.04 8.24 19.89
C ASP A 259 -5.05 9.76 19.89
N GLU A 260 -4.31 10.40 18.98
CA GLU A 260 -4.39 11.83 18.73
C GLU A 260 -5.68 12.27 18.02
N ILE A 261 -6.47 11.31 17.54
CA ILE A 261 -7.87 11.52 17.16
C ILE A 261 -8.63 11.61 18.47
N GLN A 262 -9.05 12.82 18.85
CA GLN A 262 -10.05 13.00 19.91
C GLN A 262 -11.15 11.96 19.71
N ASP A 263 -11.59 11.30 20.78
CA ASP A 263 -12.73 10.39 20.78
C ASP A 263 -13.98 11.18 20.32
N ASP A 264 -14.13 11.34 19.00
CA ASP A 264 -15.32 11.88 18.38
C ASP A 264 -16.46 10.90 18.67
N GLU A 265 -17.68 11.42 18.77
CA GLU A 265 -18.89 10.66 19.09
C GLU A 265 -19.03 9.41 18.21
N LYS A 266 -18.57 9.49 16.95
CA LYS A 266 -18.50 8.36 16.02
C LYS A 266 -17.65 7.20 16.54
N TRP A 267 -16.44 7.48 17.03
CA TRP A 267 -15.56 6.43 17.54
C TRP A 267 -16.09 5.83 18.85
N VAL A 268 -16.65 6.67 19.74
CA VAL A 268 -17.30 6.19 20.98
C VAL A 268 -18.43 5.22 20.66
N ALA A 269 -19.24 5.52 19.63
CA ALA A 269 -20.31 4.63 19.16
C ALA A 269 -19.77 3.31 18.60
N VAL A 270 -18.73 3.36 17.76
CA VAL A 270 -18.05 2.16 17.21
C VAL A 270 -17.51 1.29 18.34
N LYS A 271 -16.73 1.86 19.26
CA LYS A 271 -16.13 1.15 20.38
C LYS A 271 -17.19 0.53 21.29
N THR A 272 -18.25 1.26 21.60
CA THR A 272 -19.37 0.76 22.40
C THR A 272 -20.08 -0.41 21.73
N TRP A 273 -20.23 -0.38 20.40
CA TRP A 273 -20.82 -1.48 19.65
C TRP A 273 -19.91 -2.72 19.61
N LEU A 274 -18.61 -2.52 19.37
CA LEU A 274 -17.59 -3.59 19.34
C LEU A 274 -17.46 -4.29 20.70
N ASN A 275 -17.48 -3.55 21.80
CA ASN A 275 -17.40 -4.09 23.17
C ASN A 275 -18.57 -5.02 23.56
N LYS A 276 -19.68 -5.00 22.81
CA LYS A 276 -20.84 -5.88 23.03
C LYS A 276 -20.73 -7.20 22.25
N GLN A 277 -19.78 -7.30 21.34
CA GLN A 277 -19.59 -8.47 20.48
C GLN A 277 -18.69 -9.50 21.17
N ARG A 278 -18.77 -10.75 20.70
CA ARG A 278 -17.86 -11.80 21.19
C ARG A 278 -16.46 -11.58 20.65
N VAL A 279 -15.46 -11.99 21.43
CA VAL A 279 -14.05 -12.00 21.01
C VAL A 279 -13.90 -12.76 19.68
N ASN A 280 -13.13 -12.20 18.76
CA ASN A 280 -12.85 -12.75 17.43
C ASN A 280 -14.08 -13.14 16.59
N SER A 281 -15.21 -12.44 16.75
CA SER A 281 -16.46 -12.75 16.03
C SER A 281 -16.83 -11.74 14.93
N VAL A 282 -16.28 -10.53 14.98
CA VAL A 282 -16.65 -9.42 14.11
C VAL A 282 -15.76 -9.40 12.87
N VAL A 283 -16.37 -9.21 11.70
CA VAL A 283 -15.65 -8.97 10.45
C VAL A 283 -15.48 -7.45 10.27
N TYR A 284 -14.25 -6.98 10.17
CA TYR A 284 -13.99 -5.62 9.69
C TYR A 284 -13.97 -5.64 8.16
N VAL A 285 -14.63 -4.69 7.50
CA VAL A 285 -14.73 -4.61 6.04
C VAL A 285 -14.29 -3.23 5.61
N ALA A 286 -13.20 -3.15 4.83
CA ALA A 286 -12.73 -1.91 4.23
C ALA A 286 -11.92 -2.18 2.95
N MET A 287 -12.29 -1.47 1.87
CA MET A 287 -11.65 -1.62 0.55
C MET A 287 -10.55 -0.57 0.30
N GLY A 288 -10.05 0.08 1.34
CA GLY A 288 -9.06 1.16 1.21
C GLY A 288 -9.63 2.42 0.57
N THR A 289 -8.77 3.43 0.38
CA THR A 289 -9.21 4.76 -0.10
C THR A 289 -9.43 4.83 -1.60
N GLU A 290 -8.81 3.95 -2.39
CA GLU A 290 -8.78 4.05 -3.86
C GLU A 290 -9.72 3.07 -4.60
N VAL A 291 -10.14 1.97 -3.98
CA VAL A 291 -11.04 0.99 -4.63
C VAL A 291 -12.48 1.47 -4.58
N HIS A 292 -13.11 1.67 -5.73
CA HIS A 292 -14.53 1.98 -5.81
C HIS A 292 -15.27 0.80 -6.45
N LEU A 293 -16.21 0.23 -5.71
CA LEU A 293 -17.06 -0.86 -6.21
C LEU A 293 -18.21 -0.29 -7.03
N SER A 294 -18.63 -1.02 -8.06
CA SER A 294 -19.89 -0.71 -8.74
C SER A 294 -21.08 -0.90 -7.79
N LYS A 295 -22.25 -0.39 -8.15
CA LYS A 295 -23.48 -0.60 -7.38
C LYS A 295 -23.81 -2.08 -7.23
N GLU A 296 -23.58 -2.84 -8.29
CA GLU A 296 -23.86 -4.27 -8.35
C GLU A 296 -22.86 -5.04 -7.46
N GLU A 297 -21.57 -4.70 -7.51
CA GLU A 297 -20.54 -5.29 -6.62
C GLU A 297 -20.80 -4.96 -5.14
N LEU A 298 -21.17 -3.71 -4.83
CA LEU A 298 -21.60 -3.30 -3.48
C LEU A 298 -22.84 -4.07 -3.01
N SER A 299 -23.78 -4.33 -3.91
CA SER A 299 -24.98 -5.12 -3.62
C SER A 299 -24.63 -6.57 -3.29
N GLU A 300 -23.79 -7.23 -4.09
CA GLU A 300 -23.36 -8.60 -3.80
C GLU A 300 -22.57 -8.70 -2.49
N LEU A 301 -21.66 -7.74 -2.23
CA LEU A 301 -20.92 -7.70 -0.97
C LEU A 301 -21.87 -7.50 0.22
N ALA A 302 -22.83 -6.58 0.12
CA ALA A 302 -23.84 -6.35 1.16
C ALA A 302 -24.68 -7.60 1.44
N ILE A 303 -25.22 -8.22 0.39
CA ILE A 303 -26.04 -9.43 0.51
C ILE A 303 -25.20 -10.59 1.08
N GLY A 304 -23.93 -10.70 0.71
CA GLY A 304 -23.04 -11.72 1.23
C GLY A 304 -22.71 -11.55 2.72
N LEU A 305 -22.40 -10.32 3.15
CA LEU A 305 -22.26 -9.99 4.57
C LEU A 305 -23.57 -10.26 5.33
N GLU A 306 -24.71 -10.03 4.70
CA GLU A 306 -26.00 -10.37 5.27
C GLU A 306 -26.21 -11.88 5.44
N LYS A 307 -25.97 -12.67 4.39
CA LYS A 307 -26.05 -14.13 4.39
C LYS A 307 -25.04 -14.81 5.31
N SER A 308 -23.90 -14.17 5.60
CA SER A 308 -22.88 -14.71 6.50
C SER A 308 -23.41 -14.94 7.92
N GLY A 309 -24.40 -14.14 8.35
CA GLY A 309 -24.93 -14.15 9.71
C GLY A 309 -23.97 -13.61 10.77
N LEU A 310 -22.75 -13.21 10.40
CA LEU A 310 -21.76 -12.69 11.35
C LEU A 310 -21.96 -11.19 11.64
N PRO A 311 -21.54 -10.73 12.84
CA PRO A 311 -21.39 -9.30 13.08
C PRO A 311 -20.31 -8.70 12.18
N PHE A 312 -20.54 -7.50 11.66
CA PHE A 312 -19.56 -6.80 10.85
C PHE A 312 -19.57 -5.29 11.08
N ILE A 313 -18.43 -4.66 10.89
CA ILE A 313 -18.31 -3.21 10.74
C ILE A 313 -17.76 -2.92 9.34
N TRP A 314 -18.48 -2.11 8.56
CA TRP A 314 -18.14 -1.82 7.18
C TRP A 314 -17.91 -0.33 6.98
N VAL A 315 -16.69 -0.01 6.57
CA VAL A 315 -16.29 1.34 6.16
C VAL A 315 -16.66 1.56 4.71
N LEU A 316 -17.50 2.57 4.50
CA LEU A 316 -18.04 3.02 3.22
C LEU A 316 -17.53 4.44 2.94
N LYS A 317 -17.48 4.82 1.68
CA LYS A 317 -17.00 6.14 1.25
C LYS A 317 -17.88 6.75 0.16
N ASN A 318 -17.53 7.97 -0.23
CA ASN A 318 -18.12 8.63 -1.37
C ASN A 318 -17.15 8.54 -2.56
N SER A 319 -17.70 8.40 -3.77
CA SER A 319 -16.91 8.31 -4.98
C SER A 319 -16.25 9.66 -5.33
N PRO A 320 -14.96 9.68 -5.70
CA PRO A 320 -14.29 10.89 -6.17
C PRO A 320 -14.95 11.35 -7.47
N GLY A 321 -15.08 12.67 -7.62
CA GLY A 321 -15.72 13.28 -8.80
C GLY A 321 -17.25 13.32 -8.74
N THR A 322 -17.94 12.18 -8.59
CA THR A 322 -19.43 12.15 -8.60
C THR A 322 -20.05 12.54 -7.26
N GLY A 323 -19.34 12.30 -6.16
CA GLY A 323 -19.86 12.52 -4.81
C GLY A 323 -20.94 11.52 -4.38
N GLU A 324 -21.24 10.50 -5.19
CA GLU A 324 -22.20 9.46 -4.86
C GLU A 324 -21.75 8.69 -3.61
N SER A 325 -22.67 8.47 -2.68
CA SER A 325 -22.38 7.76 -1.45
C SER A 325 -22.59 6.26 -1.60
N GLU A 326 -21.57 5.46 -1.31
CA GLU A 326 -21.70 4.00 -1.28
C GLU A 326 -22.80 3.55 -0.31
N LEU A 327 -23.02 4.32 0.76
CA LEU A 327 -24.09 4.08 1.73
C LEU A 327 -25.50 4.16 1.13
N GLU A 328 -25.69 4.99 0.11
CA GLU A 328 -26.95 5.15 -0.63
C GLU A 328 -27.10 4.14 -1.77
N MET A 329 -25.98 3.55 -2.22
CA MET A 329 -25.95 2.50 -3.23
C MET A 329 -26.34 1.12 -2.68
N LEU A 330 -26.35 0.96 -1.35
CA LEU A 330 -26.69 -0.31 -0.69
C LEU A 330 -28.13 -0.76 -0.99
N PRO A 331 -28.40 -2.08 -0.97
CA PRO A 331 -29.74 -2.60 -1.22
C PRO A 331 -30.81 -2.01 -0.31
N ASN A 332 -32.01 -1.76 -0.85
CA ASN A 332 -33.14 -1.22 -0.10
C ASN A 332 -33.41 -2.05 1.17
N GLY A 333 -33.57 -1.37 2.30
CA GLY A 333 -33.83 -2.00 3.60
C GLY A 333 -32.63 -2.69 4.26
N PHE A 334 -31.44 -2.68 3.65
CA PHE A 334 -30.24 -3.36 4.19
C PHE A 334 -29.91 -2.92 5.62
N LYS A 335 -29.94 -1.60 5.89
CA LYS A 335 -29.66 -1.04 7.23
C LYS A 335 -30.54 -1.63 8.32
N GLU A 336 -31.83 -1.83 8.03
CA GLU A 336 -32.77 -2.41 8.99
C GLU A 336 -32.54 -3.92 9.16
N ARG A 337 -32.26 -4.65 8.08
CA ARG A 337 -32.00 -6.10 8.13
C ARG A 337 -30.71 -6.47 8.86
N VAL A 338 -29.73 -5.56 8.87
CA VAL A 338 -28.46 -5.77 9.59
C VAL A 338 -28.43 -5.09 10.95
N LYS A 339 -29.52 -4.46 11.39
CA LYS A 339 -29.56 -3.73 12.65
C LYS A 339 -29.15 -4.61 13.83
N GLY A 340 -28.24 -4.10 14.66
CA GLY A 340 -27.67 -4.82 15.80
C GLY A 340 -26.46 -5.71 15.48
N ARG A 341 -26.32 -6.18 14.23
CA ARG A 341 -25.18 -7.01 13.78
C ARG A 341 -24.24 -6.31 12.80
N GLY A 342 -24.71 -5.31 12.06
CA GLY A 342 -23.92 -4.51 11.12
C GLY A 342 -23.75 -3.09 11.65
N PHE A 343 -22.51 -2.59 11.64
CA PHE A 343 -22.20 -1.18 11.88
C PHE A 343 -21.68 -0.56 10.58
N LEU A 344 -22.40 0.41 10.02
CA LEU A 344 -21.99 1.09 8.79
C LEU A 344 -21.30 2.41 9.14
N TYR A 345 -20.07 2.59 8.66
CA TYR A 345 -19.25 3.74 8.94
C TYR A 345 -18.96 4.50 7.66
N LEU A 346 -19.48 5.73 7.52
CA LEU A 346 -19.24 6.55 6.32
C LEU A 346 -18.05 7.50 6.53
N GLY A 347 -17.08 7.42 5.61
CA GLY A 347 -15.89 8.27 5.56
C GLY A 347 -14.65 7.63 6.18
N TRP A 348 -13.72 8.46 6.64
CA TRP A 348 -12.45 7.99 7.19
C TRP A 348 -12.64 7.35 8.58
N ALA A 349 -12.21 6.10 8.72
CA ALA A 349 -12.30 5.33 9.96
C ALA A 349 -10.91 5.11 10.59
N PRO A 350 -10.81 5.07 11.93
CA PRO A 350 -9.55 4.75 12.62
C PRO A 350 -9.25 3.25 12.51
N GLN A 351 -8.85 2.80 11.31
CA GLN A 351 -8.71 1.38 10.94
C GLN A 351 -7.87 0.59 11.95
N VAL A 352 -6.70 1.09 12.35
CA VAL A 352 -5.82 0.42 13.31
C VAL A 352 -6.49 0.26 14.69
N LYS A 353 -7.26 1.25 15.15
CA LYS A 353 -8.03 1.14 16.41
C LYS A 353 -9.17 0.14 16.32
N ILE A 354 -9.82 0.05 15.16
CA ILE A 354 -10.88 -0.96 14.94
C ILE A 354 -10.25 -2.34 14.97
N LEU A 355 -9.21 -2.58 14.16
CA LEU A 355 -8.49 -3.85 14.08
C LEU A 355 -7.89 -4.28 15.44
N SER A 356 -7.56 -3.35 16.33
CA SER A 356 -7.02 -3.67 17.65
C SER A 356 -8.06 -4.15 18.65
N GLN A 357 -9.36 -3.97 18.39
CA GLN A 357 -10.40 -4.45 19.30
C GLN A 357 -10.45 -5.99 19.33
N GLU A 358 -10.55 -6.57 20.52
CA GLU A 358 -10.59 -8.03 20.73
C GLU A 358 -11.76 -8.71 20.01
N SER A 359 -12.84 -7.99 19.75
CA SER A 359 -13.99 -8.51 19.02
C SER A 359 -13.72 -8.78 17.54
N ILE A 360 -12.73 -8.12 16.91
CA ILE A 360 -12.42 -8.30 15.50
C ILE A 360 -11.78 -9.68 15.28
N GLY A 361 -12.46 -10.55 14.52
CA GLY A 361 -11.97 -11.88 14.16
C GLY A 361 -11.25 -11.92 12.83
N GLY A 362 -11.66 -11.09 11.86
CA GLY A 362 -11.08 -11.08 10.52
C GLY A 362 -11.29 -9.76 9.79
N PHE A 363 -10.57 -9.60 8.69
CA PHE A 363 -10.56 -8.39 7.87
C PHE A 363 -10.82 -8.72 6.40
N LEU A 364 -11.97 -8.27 5.89
CA LEU A 364 -12.26 -8.24 4.46
C LEU A 364 -11.59 -7.01 3.84
N THR A 365 -10.60 -7.28 2.98
CA THR A 365 -9.69 -6.26 2.45
C THR A 365 -9.41 -6.42 0.97
N HIS A 366 -9.19 -5.29 0.32
CA HIS A 366 -8.64 -5.19 -1.02
C HIS A 366 -7.18 -5.66 -1.16
N CYS A 367 -6.50 -6.09 -0.11
CA CYS A 367 -5.11 -6.58 -0.16
C CYS A 367 -4.05 -5.53 -0.51
N GLY A 368 -4.35 -4.23 -0.33
CA GLY A 368 -3.32 -3.20 -0.33
C GLY A 368 -2.31 -3.43 0.81
N TRP A 369 -1.02 -3.32 0.51
CA TRP A 369 0.05 -3.76 1.41
C TRP A 369 0.02 -3.09 2.80
N ASN A 370 -0.39 -1.82 2.88
CA ASN A 370 -0.62 -1.13 4.16
C ASN A 370 -1.66 -1.82 5.03
N SER A 371 -2.81 -2.17 4.43
CA SER A 371 -3.92 -2.81 5.13
C SER A 371 -3.57 -4.22 5.57
N VAL A 372 -2.77 -4.95 4.77
CA VAL A 372 -2.24 -6.26 5.14
C VAL A 372 -1.33 -6.16 6.35
N ILE A 373 -0.39 -5.21 6.35
CA ILE A 373 0.53 -4.99 7.48
C ILE A 373 -0.23 -4.66 8.77
N GLU A 374 -1.23 -3.78 8.69
CA GLU A 374 -2.05 -3.41 9.85
C GLU A 374 -2.80 -4.60 10.44
N ALA A 375 -3.38 -5.45 9.60
CA ALA A 375 -4.18 -6.57 10.05
C ALA A 375 -3.34 -7.74 10.57
N LEU A 376 -2.28 -8.12 9.86
CA LEU A 376 -1.37 -9.18 10.30
C LEU A 376 -0.53 -8.76 11.49
N GLY A 377 -0.20 -7.48 11.63
CA GLY A 377 0.42 -6.93 12.83
C GLY A 377 -0.45 -7.03 14.09
N LEU A 378 -1.76 -7.23 13.91
CA LEU A 378 -2.76 -7.47 14.96
C LEU A 378 -3.38 -8.87 14.88
N GLY A 379 -2.75 -9.78 14.12
CA GLY A 379 -3.11 -11.20 14.07
C GLY A 379 -4.48 -11.49 13.49
N ARG A 380 -5.02 -10.62 12.63
CA ARG A 380 -6.36 -10.78 12.04
C ARG A 380 -6.29 -11.59 10.75
N VAL A 381 -7.14 -12.61 10.63
CA VAL A 381 -7.26 -13.41 9.40
C VAL A 381 -7.78 -12.55 8.26
N LEU A 382 -7.22 -12.73 7.06
CA LEU A 382 -7.59 -11.96 5.88
C LEU A 382 -8.69 -12.67 5.07
N ILE A 383 -9.67 -11.89 4.62
CA ILE A 383 -10.66 -12.27 3.61
C ILE A 383 -10.38 -11.37 2.41
N MET A 384 -9.77 -11.93 1.39
CA MET A 384 -9.08 -11.18 0.35
C MET A 384 -10.00 -10.97 -0.85
N LEU A 385 -10.19 -9.72 -1.24
CA LEU A 385 -10.95 -9.31 -2.43
C LEU A 385 -10.12 -8.27 -3.20
N PRO A 386 -9.03 -8.68 -3.89
CA PRO A 386 -8.15 -7.74 -4.60
C PRO A 386 -8.88 -7.05 -5.75
N MET A 387 -8.66 -5.75 -5.96
CA MET A 387 -9.42 -4.98 -6.96
C MET A 387 -8.56 -4.16 -7.93
N LEU A 388 -7.37 -3.73 -7.52
CA LEU A 388 -6.49 -2.83 -8.29
C LEU A 388 -5.00 -3.17 -8.10
N ASN A 389 -4.18 -2.75 -9.05
CA ASN A 389 -2.72 -2.69 -8.98
C ASN A 389 -2.12 -4.05 -8.57
N ASP A 390 -1.17 -4.03 -7.64
CA ASP A 390 -0.44 -5.18 -7.10
C ASP A 390 -1.27 -6.07 -6.16
N GLN A 391 -2.53 -5.71 -5.87
CA GLN A 391 -3.35 -6.39 -4.86
C GLN A 391 -3.58 -7.86 -5.17
N GLY A 392 -3.71 -8.20 -6.46
CA GLY A 392 -3.82 -9.59 -6.89
C GLY A 392 -2.58 -10.40 -6.53
N LEU A 393 -1.39 -9.90 -6.86
CA LEU A 393 -0.13 -10.55 -6.50
C LEU A 393 0.03 -10.67 -4.98
N ASN A 394 -0.34 -9.63 -4.23
CA ASN A 394 -0.35 -9.69 -2.77
C ASN A 394 -1.29 -10.78 -2.25
N ALA A 395 -2.50 -10.92 -2.80
CA ALA A 395 -3.45 -11.95 -2.40
C ALA A 395 -2.90 -13.36 -2.66
N ARG A 396 -2.19 -13.58 -3.77
CA ARG A 396 -1.53 -14.85 -4.10
C ARG A 396 -0.44 -15.21 -3.11
N LEU A 397 0.47 -14.27 -2.83
CA LEU A 397 1.50 -14.41 -1.81
C LEU A 397 0.89 -14.76 -0.43
N LEU A 398 -0.16 -14.04 -0.02
CA LEU A 398 -0.80 -14.23 1.29
C LEU A 398 -1.56 -15.57 1.38
N ASN A 399 -2.17 -16.00 0.28
CA ASN A 399 -2.84 -17.29 0.20
C ASN A 399 -1.84 -18.45 0.33
N GLU A 400 -0.67 -18.37 -0.33
CA GLU A 400 0.42 -19.35 -0.14
C GLU A 400 0.88 -19.43 1.32
N LYS A 401 0.93 -18.29 2.00
CA LYS A 401 1.28 -18.20 3.43
C LYS A 401 0.15 -18.63 4.38
N LYS A 402 -1.05 -18.96 3.86
CA LYS A 402 -2.22 -19.40 4.63
C LYS A 402 -2.65 -18.44 5.75
N VAL A 403 -2.47 -17.14 5.54
CA VAL A 403 -2.90 -16.09 6.51
C VAL A 403 -4.33 -15.61 6.29
N GLY A 404 -5.00 -16.20 5.30
CA GLY A 404 -6.33 -15.83 4.87
C GLY A 404 -6.74 -16.66 3.68
N LEU A 405 -7.86 -16.28 3.08
CA LEU A 405 -8.37 -16.85 1.84
C LEU A 405 -8.83 -15.75 0.91
N GLU A 406 -8.86 -16.07 -0.38
CA GLU A 406 -9.43 -15.19 -1.39
C GLU A 406 -10.89 -15.53 -1.65
N ILE A 407 -11.73 -14.50 -1.78
CA ILE A 407 -13.11 -14.66 -2.23
C ILE A 407 -13.07 -15.16 -3.68
N PRO A 408 -13.69 -16.31 -4.01
CA PRO A 408 -13.73 -16.80 -5.37
C PRO A 408 -14.38 -15.79 -6.33
N ARG A 409 -13.75 -15.63 -7.50
CA ARG A 409 -14.21 -14.75 -8.57
C ARG A 409 -14.19 -15.49 -9.89
N ASN A 410 -15.03 -15.07 -10.83
CA ASN A 410 -14.92 -15.52 -12.21
C ASN A 410 -13.59 -15.02 -12.80
N GLU A 411 -12.84 -15.93 -13.42
CA GLU A 411 -11.51 -15.65 -13.96
C GLU A 411 -11.51 -14.62 -15.10
N LEU A 412 -12.57 -14.57 -15.90
CA LEU A 412 -12.68 -13.72 -17.09
C LEU A 412 -13.09 -12.29 -16.76
N ASP A 413 -14.17 -12.10 -16.00
CA ASP A 413 -14.76 -10.78 -15.73
C ASP A 413 -14.53 -10.29 -14.29
N GLY A 414 -14.00 -11.14 -13.41
CA GLY A 414 -13.79 -10.81 -12.00
C GLY A 414 -15.07 -10.75 -11.18
N TRP A 415 -16.20 -11.25 -11.68
CA TRP A 415 -17.45 -11.21 -10.91
C TRP A 415 -17.40 -12.12 -9.68
N PHE A 416 -17.90 -11.66 -8.53
CA PHE A 416 -18.09 -12.46 -7.32
C PHE A 416 -19.56 -12.47 -6.91
N THR A 417 -19.97 -13.53 -6.20
CA THR A 417 -21.35 -13.68 -5.73
C THR A 417 -21.44 -13.46 -4.23
N SER A 418 -22.62 -13.07 -3.77
CA SER A 418 -22.96 -12.97 -2.35
C SER A 418 -22.83 -14.31 -1.62
N GLU A 419 -23.06 -15.45 -2.28
CA GLU A 419 -22.75 -16.77 -1.74
C GLU A 419 -21.25 -16.93 -1.45
N ALA A 420 -20.40 -16.62 -2.43
CA ALA A 420 -18.95 -16.73 -2.29
C ALA A 420 -18.41 -15.83 -1.16
N VAL A 421 -18.95 -14.61 -1.03
CA VAL A 421 -18.66 -13.70 0.08
C VAL A 421 -19.07 -14.32 1.41
N ALA A 422 -20.31 -14.82 1.53
CA ALA A 422 -20.84 -15.37 2.77
C ALA A 422 -20.07 -16.60 3.25
N GLU A 423 -19.73 -17.51 2.33
CA GLU A 423 -18.93 -18.71 2.60
C GLU A 423 -17.51 -18.34 3.03
N SER A 424 -16.85 -17.46 2.28
CA SER A 424 -15.50 -16.96 2.59
C SER A 424 -15.42 -16.33 3.98
N VAL A 425 -16.41 -15.49 4.32
CA VAL A 425 -16.51 -14.83 5.62
C VAL A 425 -16.70 -15.84 6.76
N ARG A 426 -17.62 -16.80 6.61
CA ARG A 426 -17.84 -17.83 7.64
C ARG A 426 -16.64 -18.73 7.81
N LEU A 427 -16.07 -19.20 6.70
CA LEU A 427 -14.91 -20.09 6.70
C LEU A 427 -13.76 -19.46 7.47
N ALA A 428 -13.36 -18.25 7.09
CA ALA A 428 -12.23 -17.56 7.70
C ALA A 428 -12.43 -17.30 9.20
N VAL A 429 -13.62 -16.83 9.61
CA VAL A 429 -13.81 -16.29 10.97
C VAL A 429 -14.32 -17.31 11.98
N VAL A 430 -15.21 -18.23 11.60
CA VAL A 430 -15.92 -19.08 12.58
C VAL A 430 -15.84 -20.59 12.31
N GLU A 431 -15.67 -21.03 11.07
CA GLU A 431 -15.64 -22.47 10.79
C GLU A 431 -14.31 -23.12 11.23
N GLU A 432 -14.36 -24.42 11.51
CA GLU A 432 -13.19 -25.19 11.95
C GLU A 432 -12.17 -25.36 10.82
N SER A 433 -12.63 -25.47 9.57
CA SER A 433 -11.78 -25.53 8.38
C SER A 433 -10.87 -24.30 8.22
N GLY A 434 -11.33 -23.11 8.67
CA GLY A 434 -10.53 -21.89 8.66
C GLY A 434 -9.66 -21.68 9.90
N LYS A 435 -9.66 -22.60 10.86
CA LYS A 435 -8.86 -22.46 12.10
C LYS A 435 -7.37 -22.29 11.81
N VAL A 436 -6.83 -23.06 10.87
CA VAL A 436 -5.42 -22.95 10.45
C VAL A 436 -5.10 -21.55 9.92
N LEU A 437 -6.05 -20.89 9.24
CA LEU A 437 -5.87 -19.54 8.73
C LEU A 437 -5.78 -18.53 9.87
N ARG A 438 -6.65 -18.66 10.87
CA ARG A 438 -6.65 -17.80 12.07
C ARG A 438 -5.38 -17.97 12.90
N GLU A 439 -4.95 -19.20 13.11
CA GLU A 439 -3.72 -19.51 13.85
C GLU A 439 -2.47 -18.98 13.13
N THR A 440 -2.41 -19.15 11.80
CA THR A 440 -1.29 -18.68 10.99
C THR A 440 -1.27 -17.15 10.92
N ALA A 441 -2.42 -16.51 10.72
CA ALA A 441 -2.52 -15.05 10.76
C ALA A 441 -2.12 -14.49 12.13
N LYS A 442 -2.53 -15.14 13.23
CA LYS A 442 -2.12 -14.75 14.59
C LYS A 442 -0.61 -14.87 14.80
N ALA A 443 0.03 -15.91 14.26
CA ALA A 443 1.48 -16.07 14.32
C ALA A 443 2.24 -14.98 13.56
N MET A 444 1.61 -14.32 12.56
CA MET A 444 2.23 -13.22 11.82
C MET A 444 2.49 -11.98 12.67
N GLU A 445 1.89 -11.83 13.86
CA GLU A 445 2.23 -10.75 14.79
C GLU A 445 3.73 -10.72 15.13
N GLY A 446 4.39 -11.88 15.21
CA GLY A 446 5.83 -11.98 15.46
C GLY A 446 6.72 -11.46 14.32
N TYR A 447 6.14 -11.10 13.18
CA TYR A 447 6.83 -10.47 12.06
C TYR A 447 6.34 -9.04 11.84
N PHE A 448 5.02 -8.88 11.69
CA PHE A 448 4.39 -7.62 11.32
C PHE A 448 4.18 -6.69 12.52
N GLY A 449 3.87 -7.24 13.69
CA GLY A 449 3.56 -6.48 14.92
C GLY A 449 4.72 -6.36 15.91
N ASP A 450 5.81 -7.12 15.71
CA ASP A 450 6.99 -7.06 16.57
C ASP A 450 7.79 -5.77 16.28
N PHE A 451 7.55 -4.74 17.09
CA PHE A 451 8.25 -3.46 16.97
C PHE A 451 9.76 -3.59 17.17
N GLY A 452 10.24 -4.49 18.04
CA GLY A 452 11.67 -4.68 18.26
C GLY A 452 12.36 -5.27 17.03
N LYS A 453 11.72 -6.25 16.38
CA LYS A 453 12.20 -6.83 15.12
C LYS A 453 12.18 -5.80 13.98
N ASN A 454 11.09 -5.04 13.86
CA ASN A 454 10.96 -4.00 12.84
C ASN A 454 11.95 -2.85 13.06
N ASP A 455 12.18 -2.41 14.30
CA ASP A 455 13.21 -1.41 14.63
C ASP A 455 14.62 -1.94 14.33
N GLY A 456 14.87 -3.23 14.58
CA GLY A 456 16.14 -3.88 14.22
C GLY A 456 16.41 -3.89 12.71
N TYR A 457 15.36 -3.98 11.87
CA TYR A 457 15.50 -3.78 10.42
C TYR A 457 15.90 -2.35 10.08
N VAL A 458 15.28 -1.36 10.72
CA VAL A 458 15.62 0.04 10.50
C VAL A 458 17.04 0.37 10.99
N ASP A 459 17.51 -0.23 12.08
CA ASP A 459 18.88 -0.04 12.57
C ASP A 459 19.93 -0.58 11.59
N LYS A 460 19.67 -1.75 10.99
CA LYS A 460 20.50 -2.30 9.92
C LYS A 460 20.50 -1.39 8.69
N PHE A 461 19.31 -0.93 8.29
CA PHE A 461 19.16 -0.01 7.17
C PHE A 461 19.92 1.31 7.38
N VAL A 462 19.85 1.92 8.57
CA VAL A 462 20.61 3.14 8.92
C VAL A 462 22.11 2.91 8.77
N SER A 463 22.62 1.77 9.25
CA SER A 463 24.03 1.43 9.13
C SER A 463 24.43 1.33 7.65
N GLN A 464 23.60 0.67 6.84
CA GLN A 464 23.83 0.52 5.40
C GLN A 464 23.73 1.85 4.62
N LEU A 465 22.88 2.80 5.03
CA LEU A 465 22.86 4.14 4.43
C LEU A 465 24.16 4.90 4.65
N VAL A 466 24.85 4.67 5.76
CA VAL A 466 26.17 5.27 6.02
C VAL A 466 27.21 4.62 5.12
N ASP A 467 27.17 3.29 4.98
CA ASP A 467 28.13 2.51 4.18
C ASP A 467 28.01 2.75 2.67
N TYR A 468 26.79 2.83 2.15
CA TYR A 468 26.52 3.02 0.72
C TYR A 468 26.51 4.49 0.27
N ARG A 469 26.74 5.43 1.19
CA ARG A 469 26.78 6.84 0.86
C ARG A 469 27.97 7.13 -0.06
N LYS A 470 27.69 7.79 -1.19
CA LYS A 470 28.69 8.27 -2.14
C LYS A 470 29.38 9.55 -1.69
#